data_AF-A0A7L4TT11-F1
#
_entry.id   AF-A0A7L4TT11-F1
#
_cell.length_a   1.000
_cell.length_b   1.000
_cell.length_c   1.000
_cell.angle_alpha   90.00
_cell.angle_beta   90.00
_cell.angle_gamma   90.00
#
_symmetry.space_group_name_H-M   'P 1'
#
loop_
_entity.id
_entity.type
_entity.pdbx_description
1 polymer ?
#
loop_
_entity_poly.entity_id
_entity_poly.type
_entity_poly.pdbx_seq_one_letter_code
_entity_poly.pdbx_strand_id
1 'polypeptide(L)'
;VDEIDLAAYEYSASQVPEDIAAELKMEHPIVVYFNSSDEDNIYIDITEALRHHQQSLNPHTELDFVDMASGGVISKENLLLNNRAGEPITEDELLPGDELYVDYDLSQYDSLNEEMDIDVMVVNPVTAEDIVENYYASEDGRYRVATLNGAGGQVIDPSWDELDLILGHPKVQGYRNISQEQDAPSRRDLQSALGLESLPQLVVFDHHGVAYHTDNIEELLQYLEEL
;
A
#
# COMPACT_ATOMS: atom_id res chain seq x y z
N VAL A 1 -12.43 -13.09 35.61
CA VAL A 1 -12.38 -12.06 34.56
C VAL A 1 -11.14 -12.42 33.80
N ASP A 2 -11.35 -13.17 32.74
CA ASP A 2 -10.27 -13.71 31.92
C ASP A 2 -9.50 -12.53 31.31
N GLU A 3 -8.18 -12.59 31.39
CA GLU A 3 -7.29 -11.68 30.68
C GLU A 3 -7.66 -11.76 29.20
N ILE A 4 -8.30 -10.70 28.70
CA ILE A 4 -8.29 -10.43 27.26
C ILE A 4 -6.83 -10.16 26.97
N ASP A 5 -6.19 -11.18 26.39
CA ASP A 5 -4.96 -11.05 25.63
C ASP A 5 -5.27 -10.04 24.51
N LEU A 6 -5.17 -8.75 24.85
CA LEU A 6 -5.13 -7.66 23.91
C LEU A 6 -3.83 -7.87 23.16
N ALA A 7 -3.86 -8.78 22.19
CA ALA A 7 -2.95 -8.73 21.07
C ALA A 7 -3.03 -7.29 20.59
N ALA A 8 -2.01 -6.51 20.95
CA ALA A 8 -1.76 -5.24 20.33
C ALA A 8 -1.83 -5.54 18.83
N TYR A 9 -2.73 -4.87 18.12
CA TYR A 9 -2.69 -4.86 16.67
C TYR A 9 -1.35 -4.22 16.31
N GLU A 10 -0.29 -5.02 16.29
CA GLU A 10 0.99 -4.68 15.71
C GLU A 10 0.72 -4.69 14.20
N TYR A 11 0.24 -3.56 13.71
CA TYR A 11 0.48 -3.21 12.32
C TYR A 11 2.00 -3.18 12.20
N SER A 12 2.60 -4.18 11.56
CA SER A 12 4.04 -4.16 11.31
C SER A 12 4.33 -2.98 10.39
N ALA A 13 5.05 -1.99 10.92
CA ALA A 13 5.48 -0.82 10.17
C ALA A 13 6.34 -1.26 8.99
N SER A 14 6.22 -0.57 7.86
CA SER A 14 7.24 -0.64 6.82
C SER A 14 8.59 -0.17 7.40
N GLN A 15 9.66 -0.91 7.11
CA GLN A 15 11.00 -0.63 7.65
C GLN A 15 12.00 -0.41 6.52
N VAL A 16 12.91 0.53 6.73
CA VAL A 16 14.07 0.68 5.84
C VAL A 16 14.96 -0.55 6.00
N PRO A 17 15.34 -1.23 4.91
CA PRO A 17 16.27 -2.35 4.96
C PRO A 17 17.58 -2.00 5.68
N GLU A 18 18.07 -2.90 6.55
CA GLU A 18 19.27 -2.66 7.39
C GLU A 18 20.53 -2.34 6.57
N ASP A 19 20.66 -2.93 5.39
CA ASP A 19 21.77 -2.70 4.47
C ASP A 19 21.75 -1.27 3.91
N ILE A 20 20.57 -0.77 3.51
CA ILE A 20 20.39 0.62 3.05
C ILE A 20 20.67 1.60 4.18
N ALA A 21 20.08 1.36 5.36
CA ALA A 21 20.27 2.21 6.53
C ALA A 21 21.75 2.27 6.93
N ALA A 22 22.47 1.15 6.89
CA ALA A 22 23.90 1.09 7.20
C ALA A 22 24.77 1.78 6.14
N GLU A 23 24.48 1.60 4.85
CA GLU A 23 25.21 2.22 3.75
C GLU A 23 25.12 3.74 3.79
N LEU A 24 23.93 4.27 4.05
CA LEU A 24 23.66 5.71 4.15
C LEU A 24 23.89 6.28 5.55
N LYS A 25 24.22 5.43 6.52
CA LYS A 25 24.45 5.81 7.94
C LYS A 25 23.25 6.55 8.54
N MET A 26 22.05 6.06 8.26
CA MET A 26 20.81 6.65 8.78
C MET A 26 20.76 6.49 10.31
N GLU A 27 20.54 7.58 11.04
CA GLU A 27 20.40 7.57 12.51
C GLU A 27 18.95 7.27 12.93
N HIS A 28 17.98 7.80 12.19
CA HIS A 28 16.54 7.72 12.38
C HIS A 28 15.84 7.30 11.08
N PRO A 29 16.09 6.07 10.57
CA PRO A 29 15.49 5.62 9.32
C PRO A 29 13.97 5.48 9.46
N ILE A 30 13.23 6.11 8.54
CA ILE A 30 11.78 5.98 8.43
C ILE A 30 11.37 5.71 6.98
N VAL A 31 10.21 5.07 6.82
CA VAL A 31 9.53 4.91 5.53
C VAL A 31 8.40 5.93 5.45
N VAL A 32 8.38 6.72 4.38
CA VAL A 32 7.33 7.69 4.04
C VAL A 32 6.87 7.43 2.62
N TYR A 33 5.74 7.98 2.20
CA TYR A 33 5.17 7.70 0.89
C TYR A 33 5.16 8.94 0.02
N PHE A 34 5.59 8.81 -1.23
CA PHE A 34 5.48 9.92 -2.18
C PHE A 34 4.01 10.27 -2.42
N ASN A 35 3.68 11.56 -2.44
CA ASN A 35 2.33 12.02 -2.75
C ASN A 35 2.33 12.82 -4.06
N SER A 36 3.13 13.89 -4.13
CA SER A 36 3.24 14.72 -5.32
C SER A 36 4.53 15.56 -5.29
N SER A 37 4.80 16.32 -6.34
CA SER A 37 5.91 17.28 -6.38
C SER A 37 5.54 18.51 -7.21
N ASP A 38 6.15 19.65 -6.91
CA ASP A 38 6.14 20.84 -7.75
C ASP A 38 7.56 21.21 -8.23
N GLU A 39 7.79 22.44 -8.68
CA GLU A 39 9.12 22.87 -9.18
C GLU A 39 10.19 22.80 -8.08
N ASP A 40 9.82 23.10 -6.84
CA ASP A 40 10.76 23.34 -5.74
C ASP A 40 10.71 22.24 -4.66
N ASN A 41 9.62 21.49 -4.56
CA ASN A 41 9.34 20.62 -3.41
C ASN A 41 8.83 19.23 -3.79
N ILE A 42 9.06 18.28 -2.88
CA ILE A 42 8.41 16.97 -2.82
C ILE A 42 7.47 16.95 -1.62
N TYR A 43 6.25 16.50 -1.84
CA TYR A 43 5.23 16.29 -0.83
C TYR A 43 5.11 14.80 -0.52
N ILE A 44 5.18 14.46 0.77
CA ILE A 44 5.15 13.09 1.26
C ILE A 44 4.02 12.88 2.27
N ASP A 45 3.57 11.63 2.41
CA ASP A 45 2.71 11.17 3.48
C ASP A 45 3.57 10.47 4.55
N ILE A 46 3.52 10.98 5.78
CA ILE A 46 4.27 10.47 6.93
C ILE A 46 3.37 9.79 7.97
N THR A 47 2.08 9.62 7.67
CA THR A 47 1.04 9.21 8.63
C THR A 47 1.41 7.88 9.30
N GLU A 48 1.88 6.89 8.54
CA GLU A 48 2.30 5.60 9.08
C GLU A 48 3.51 5.75 10.03
N ALA A 49 4.55 6.47 9.60
CA ALA A 49 5.75 6.69 10.39
C ALA A 49 5.43 7.39 11.72
N LEU A 50 4.61 8.45 11.65
CA LEU A 50 4.18 9.20 12.83
C LEU A 50 3.34 8.33 13.79
N ARG A 51 2.45 7.48 13.25
CA ARG A 51 1.67 6.52 14.04
C ARG A 51 2.60 5.60 14.83
N HIS A 52 3.58 4.99 14.18
CA HIS A 52 4.50 4.07 14.85
C HIS A 52 5.35 4.78 15.90
N HIS A 53 5.79 6.00 15.62
CA HIS A 53 6.48 6.81 16.62
C HIS A 53 5.59 7.06 17.85
N GLN A 54 4.36 7.54 17.67
CA GLN A 54 3.45 7.80 18.80
C GLN A 54 3.09 6.55 19.59
N GLN A 55 2.87 5.42 18.90
CA GLN A 55 2.60 4.13 19.53
C GLN A 55 3.80 3.62 20.34
N SER A 56 5.04 3.87 19.87
CA SER A 56 6.26 3.55 20.62
C SER A 56 6.38 4.35 21.93
N LEU A 57 5.90 5.60 21.92
CA LEU A 57 5.85 6.46 23.10
C LEU A 57 4.71 6.10 24.05
N ASN A 58 3.58 5.60 23.51
CA ASN A 58 2.36 5.31 24.25
C ASN A 58 1.74 3.95 23.84
N PRO A 59 2.36 2.81 24.18
CA PRO A 59 1.99 1.48 23.67
C PRO A 59 0.60 0.97 24.11
N HIS A 60 -0.09 1.68 25.00
CA HIS A 60 -1.41 1.30 25.53
C HIS A 60 -2.52 2.29 25.15
N THR A 61 -2.24 3.26 24.29
CA THR A 61 -3.22 4.22 23.81
C THR A 61 -3.72 3.79 22.43
N GLU A 62 -5.03 3.57 22.32
CA GLU A 62 -5.69 3.41 21.02
C GLU A 62 -5.70 4.79 20.33
N LEU A 63 -4.89 4.96 19.29
CA LEU A 63 -4.85 6.18 18.48
C LEU A 63 -5.93 6.05 17.40
N ASP A 64 -6.84 7.02 17.34
CA ASP A 64 -7.86 7.08 16.28
C ASP A 64 -7.24 7.63 14.99
N PHE A 65 -7.39 6.89 13.89
CA PHE A 65 -6.63 7.07 12.65
C PHE A 65 -7.03 8.33 11.86
N VAL A 66 -8.23 8.86 12.10
CA VAL A 66 -8.78 10.02 11.37
C VAL A 66 -8.06 11.32 11.73
N ASP A 67 -7.38 11.36 12.88
CA ASP A 67 -6.72 12.56 13.41
C ASP A 67 -5.22 12.64 13.04
N MET A 68 -4.66 11.66 12.33
CA MET A 68 -3.22 11.54 12.08
C MET A 68 -2.77 11.85 10.66
N ALA A 69 -3.68 12.10 9.71
CA ALA A 69 -3.32 12.43 8.33
C ALA A 69 -2.33 13.62 8.33
N SER A 70 -1.06 13.33 8.04
CA SER A 70 0.05 14.27 8.17
C SER A 70 0.92 14.23 6.92
N GLY A 71 1.19 15.41 6.37
CA GLY A 71 2.10 15.58 5.25
C GLY A 71 3.49 16.01 5.70
N GLY A 72 4.47 15.86 4.81
CA GLY A 72 5.79 16.48 4.91
C GLY A 72 6.14 17.19 3.61
N VAL A 73 6.92 18.27 3.72
CA VAL A 73 7.45 19.02 2.58
C VAL A 73 8.96 18.93 2.62
N ILE A 74 9.56 18.47 1.52
CA ILE A 74 11.02 18.37 1.38
C ILE A 74 11.44 19.26 0.22
N SER A 75 12.33 20.21 0.51
CA SER A 75 12.94 21.07 -0.50
C SER A 75 13.85 20.27 -1.43
N LYS A 76 13.79 20.54 -2.73
CA LYS A 76 14.69 19.97 -3.74
C LYS A 76 16.06 20.65 -3.77
N GLU A 77 16.21 21.80 -3.10
CA GLU A 77 17.48 22.53 -3.03
C GLU A 77 18.49 21.70 -2.21
N ASN A 78 19.26 20.85 -2.90
CA ASN A 78 20.29 19.90 -2.40
C ASN A 78 19.83 18.46 -2.13
N LEU A 79 18.58 18.10 -2.42
CA LEU A 79 18.11 16.72 -2.27
C LEU A 79 18.76 15.79 -3.29
N LEU A 80 19.33 14.68 -2.81
CA LEU A 80 19.77 13.57 -3.65
C LEU A 80 18.70 12.49 -3.66
N LEU A 81 18.11 12.26 -4.84
CA LEU A 81 17.12 11.22 -5.07
C LEU A 81 17.76 10.02 -5.78
N ASN A 82 17.80 8.87 -5.11
CA ASN A 82 18.42 7.66 -5.65
C ASN A 82 17.46 6.47 -5.60
N ASN A 83 17.60 5.51 -6.51
CA ASN A 83 16.95 4.22 -6.38
C ASN A 83 17.67 3.32 -5.35
N ARG A 84 17.11 2.15 -5.06
CA ARG A 84 17.73 1.15 -4.15
C ARG A 84 19.10 0.64 -4.58
N ALA A 85 19.48 0.77 -5.85
CA ALA A 85 20.81 0.41 -6.34
C ALA A 85 21.84 1.55 -6.17
N GLY A 86 21.42 2.70 -5.61
CA GLY A 86 22.24 3.88 -5.44
C GLY A 86 22.41 4.71 -6.70
N GLU A 87 21.61 4.45 -7.75
CA GLU A 87 21.65 5.23 -8.99
C GLU A 87 20.73 6.46 -8.87
N PRO A 88 21.15 7.63 -9.36
CA PRO A 88 20.31 8.82 -9.37
C PRO A 88 19.06 8.61 -10.22
N ILE A 89 17.92 9.09 -9.72
CA ILE A 89 16.64 9.13 -10.45
C ILE A 89 16.03 10.53 -10.39
N THR A 90 15.03 10.78 -11.22
CA THR A 90 14.30 12.06 -11.22
C THR A 90 12.89 11.91 -10.67
N GLU A 91 12.28 13.01 -10.22
CA GLU A 91 10.90 13.04 -9.71
C GLU A 91 9.86 12.56 -10.73
N ASP A 92 10.15 12.69 -12.05
CA ASP A 92 9.29 12.21 -13.13
C ASP A 92 9.09 10.68 -13.12
N GLU A 93 9.93 9.94 -12.37
CA GLU A 93 9.85 8.49 -12.24
C GLU A 93 8.98 8.05 -11.04
N LEU A 94 8.65 9.00 -10.15
CA LEU A 94 7.89 8.76 -8.93
C LEU A 94 6.41 8.69 -9.21
N LEU A 95 5.73 7.80 -8.49
CA LEU A 95 4.28 7.71 -8.49
C LEU A 95 3.73 7.81 -7.07
N PRO A 96 2.53 8.38 -6.90
CA PRO A 96 1.86 8.41 -5.60
C PRO A 96 1.84 7.03 -4.94
N GLY A 97 2.19 7.00 -3.66
CA GLY A 97 2.31 5.77 -2.86
C GLY A 97 3.61 4.99 -3.04
N ASP A 98 4.57 5.45 -3.86
CA ASP A 98 5.92 4.87 -3.82
C ASP A 98 6.56 5.08 -2.44
N GLU A 99 7.30 4.08 -1.99
CA GLU A 99 8.01 4.15 -0.71
C GLU A 99 9.29 4.98 -0.85
N LEU A 100 9.52 5.83 0.14
CA LEU A 100 10.67 6.69 0.26
C LEU A 100 11.34 6.40 1.60
N TYR A 101 12.62 6.03 1.56
CA TYR A 101 13.44 5.84 2.75
C TYR A 101 14.22 7.11 3.02
N VAL A 102 14.00 7.67 4.21
CA VAL A 102 14.62 8.92 4.64
C VAL A 102 15.16 8.77 6.05
N ASP A 103 16.17 9.58 6.37
CA ASP A 103 16.69 9.71 7.74
C ASP A 103 16.06 10.93 8.39
N TYR A 104 15.13 10.73 9.31
CA TYR A 104 14.44 11.83 9.97
C TYR A 104 14.00 11.48 11.39
N ASP A 105 14.38 12.33 12.35
CA ASP A 105 13.94 12.23 13.74
C ASP A 105 12.51 12.75 13.88
N LEU A 106 11.53 11.83 13.88
CA LEU A 106 10.11 12.15 14.05
C LEU A 106 9.78 12.92 15.34
N SER A 107 10.66 12.94 16.35
CA SER A 107 10.44 13.78 17.54
C SER A 107 10.59 15.28 17.26
N GLN A 108 11.18 15.64 16.11
CA GLN A 108 11.34 17.01 15.63
C GLN A 108 10.21 17.47 14.70
N TYR A 109 9.32 16.56 14.31
CA TYR A 109 8.20 16.90 13.43
C TYR A 109 7.27 17.92 14.09
N ASP A 110 7.01 19.02 13.39
CA ASP A 110 6.06 20.07 13.79
C ASP A 110 4.95 20.17 12.75
N SER A 111 3.72 19.83 13.12
CA SER A 111 2.56 19.94 12.23
C SER A 111 2.23 21.38 11.80
N LEU A 112 2.80 22.40 12.47
CA LEU A 112 2.67 23.80 12.05
C LEU A 112 3.77 24.22 11.06
N ASN A 113 4.83 23.43 10.95
CA ASN A 113 5.93 23.61 10.02
C ASN A 113 6.37 22.26 9.45
N GLU A 114 5.65 21.82 8.41
CA GLU A 114 5.80 20.50 7.79
C GLU A 114 7.10 20.35 6.97
N GLU A 115 7.98 21.36 6.96
CA GLU A 115 9.27 21.31 6.27
C GLU A 115 10.22 20.34 6.97
N MET A 116 10.76 19.40 6.19
CA MET A 116 11.70 18.38 6.63
C MET A 116 13.03 18.58 5.92
N ASP A 117 14.09 18.74 6.71
CA ASP A 117 15.46 18.89 6.20
C ASP A 117 16.03 17.49 5.89
N ILE A 118 15.97 17.11 4.62
CA ILE A 118 16.39 15.79 4.12
C ILE A 118 17.40 15.98 2.98
N ASP A 119 18.62 15.47 3.18
CA ASP A 119 19.68 15.54 2.18
C ASP A 119 19.61 14.40 1.14
N VAL A 120 19.16 13.21 1.57
CA VAL A 120 19.14 12.00 0.75
C VAL A 120 17.83 11.26 0.92
N MET A 121 17.23 10.87 -0.19
CA MET A 121 16.02 10.07 -0.24
C MET A 121 16.24 8.87 -1.17
N VAL A 122 16.01 7.67 -0.63
CA VAL A 122 16.05 6.44 -1.44
C VAL A 122 14.64 6.04 -1.81
N VAL A 123 14.42 5.84 -3.09
CA VAL A 123 13.13 5.47 -3.64
C VAL A 123 13.06 3.96 -3.82
N ASN A 124 12.04 3.36 -3.23
CA ASN A 124 11.61 2.00 -3.47
C ASN A 124 10.27 2.06 -4.24
N PRO A 125 10.30 1.97 -5.57
CA PRO A 125 9.09 2.03 -6.37
C PRO A 125 8.15 0.90 -5.98
N VAL A 126 6.90 1.22 -5.66
CA VAL A 126 5.87 0.20 -5.42
C VAL A 126 5.46 -0.38 -6.77
N THR A 127 5.35 -1.69 -6.82
CA THR A 127 5.02 -2.47 -8.01
C THR A 127 3.58 -2.99 -7.95
N ALA A 128 3.08 -3.47 -9.09
CA ALA A 128 1.81 -4.17 -9.17
C ALA A 128 1.78 -5.42 -8.28
N GLU A 129 2.91 -6.11 -8.13
CA GLU A 129 3.02 -7.29 -7.24
C GLU A 129 2.81 -6.88 -5.78
N ASP A 130 3.49 -5.82 -5.32
CA ASP A 130 3.34 -5.29 -3.96
C ASP A 130 1.89 -4.86 -3.67
N ILE A 131 1.22 -4.24 -4.65
CA ILE A 131 -0.18 -3.84 -4.54
C ILE A 131 -1.08 -5.08 -4.40
N VAL A 132 -0.84 -6.08 -5.24
CA VAL A 132 -1.66 -7.30 -5.32
C VAL A 132 -1.54 -8.15 -4.05
N GLU A 133 -0.36 -8.24 -3.45
CA GLU A 133 -0.13 -8.99 -2.21
C GLU A 133 -1.04 -8.51 -1.07
N ASN A 134 -1.38 -7.21 -1.04
CA ASN A 134 -2.34 -6.66 -0.05
C ASN A 134 -3.76 -7.24 -0.18
N TYR A 135 -4.09 -7.87 -1.31
CA TYR A 135 -5.38 -8.51 -1.58
C TYR A 135 -5.39 -10.01 -1.33
N TYR A 136 -4.26 -10.62 -0.97
CA TYR A 136 -4.20 -12.04 -0.64
C TYR A 136 -5.01 -12.36 0.61
N ALA A 137 -5.52 -13.59 0.65
CA ALA A 137 -6.15 -14.10 1.84
C ALA A 137 -5.11 -14.24 2.96
N SER A 138 -5.51 -13.94 4.19
CA SER A 138 -4.57 -13.94 5.32
C SER A 138 -4.17 -15.35 5.78
N GLU A 139 -4.89 -16.38 5.34
CA GLU A 139 -4.77 -17.76 5.83
C GLU A 139 -4.97 -18.76 4.69
N ASP A 140 -4.33 -19.92 4.81
CA ASP A 140 -4.57 -21.05 3.92
C ASP A 140 -6.03 -21.54 4.01
N GLY A 141 -6.60 -21.92 2.86
CA GLY A 141 -8.01 -22.33 2.72
C GLY A 141 -9.03 -21.19 2.86
N ARG A 142 -8.57 -19.93 2.94
CA ARG A 142 -9.40 -18.72 2.88
C ARG A 142 -9.18 -18.01 1.55
N TYR A 143 -10.17 -17.20 1.16
CA TYR A 143 -10.15 -16.47 -0.10
C TYR A 143 -10.58 -15.02 0.09
N ARG A 144 -10.03 -14.12 -0.72
CA ARG A 144 -10.55 -12.77 -0.92
C ARG A 144 -11.00 -12.64 -2.35
N VAL A 145 -12.13 -11.96 -2.54
CA VAL A 145 -12.66 -11.69 -3.87
C VAL A 145 -12.42 -10.22 -4.18
N ALA A 146 -12.08 -9.92 -5.42
CA ALA A 146 -12.07 -8.54 -5.88
C ALA A 146 -12.61 -8.41 -7.29
N THR A 147 -13.09 -7.22 -7.64
CA THR A 147 -13.09 -6.81 -9.05
C THR A 147 -11.81 -6.04 -9.34
N LEU A 148 -11.21 -6.31 -10.49
CA LEU A 148 -10.22 -5.45 -11.09
C LEU A 148 -10.84 -4.80 -12.32
N ASN A 149 -10.94 -3.48 -12.29
CA ASN A 149 -11.53 -2.69 -13.35
C ASN A 149 -10.46 -1.83 -14.05
N GLY A 150 -10.57 -1.69 -15.37
CA GLY A 150 -9.72 -0.78 -16.13
C GLY A 150 -10.18 0.67 -16.00
N ALA A 151 -9.27 1.62 -16.21
CA ALA A 151 -9.60 3.04 -16.22
C ALA A 151 -10.61 3.38 -17.34
N GLY A 152 -11.73 4.02 -16.96
CA GLY A 152 -12.69 4.62 -17.90
C GLY A 152 -13.48 3.64 -18.78
N GLY A 153 -13.49 2.34 -18.45
CA GLY A 153 -14.10 1.28 -19.24
C GLY A 153 -15.41 0.70 -18.69
N GLN A 154 -15.73 -0.52 -19.13
CA GLN A 154 -16.76 -1.35 -18.50
C GLN A 154 -16.29 -1.73 -17.09
N VAL A 155 -17.24 -1.79 -16.17
CA VAL A 155 -17.03 -2.14 -14.75
C VAL A 155 -17.90 -3.35 -14.46
N ILE A 156 -17.36 -4.32 -13.72
CA ILE A 156 -18.18 -5.35 -13.09
C ILE A 156 -18.64 -4.79 -11.76
N ASP A 157 -19.95 -4.58 -11.63
CA ASP A 157 -20.59 -4.07 -10.42
C ASP A 157 -21.65 -5.07 -9.98
N PRO A 158 -21.29 -6.05 -9.12
CA PRO A 158 -22.23 -7.05 -8.64
C PRO A 158 -23.37 -6.38 -7.87
N SER A 159 -24.58 -6.86 -8.10
CA SER A 159 -25.76 -6.45 -7.33
C SER A 159 -25.61 -6.81 -5.85
N TRP A 160 -26.43 -6.19 -5.00
CA TRP A 160 -26.45 -6.50 -3.57
C TRP A 160 -26.70 -7.98 -3.27
N ASP A 161 -27.60 -8.62 -4.03
CA ASP A 161 -27.89 -10.05 -3.85
C ASP A 161 -26.65 -10.91 -4.20
N GLU A 162 -25.89 -10.53 -5.23
CA GLU A 162 -24.64 -11.23 -5.61
C GLU A 162 -23.52 -10.98 -4.59
N LEU A 163 -23.38 -9.76 -4.07
CA LEU A 163 -22.44 -9.46 -3.00
C LEU A 163 -22.77 -10.23 -1.72
N ASP A 164 -24.05 -10.36 -1.37
CA ASP A 164 -24.50 -11.14 -0.22
C ASP A 164 -24.16 -12.63 -0.38
N LEU A 165 -24.26 -13.17 -1.59
CA LEU A 165 -23.83 -14.55 -1.89
C LEU A 165 -22.31 -14.72 -1.76
N ILE A 166 -21.53 -13.79 -2.32
CA ILE A 166 -20.05 -13.83 -2.24
C ILE A 166 -19.60 -13.73 -0.78
N LEU A 167 -20.07 -12.72 -0.05
CA LEU A 167 -19.67 -12.45 1.33
C LEU A 167 -20.28 -13.46 2.32
N GLY A 168 -21.40 -14.09 1.96
CA GLY A 168 -22.01 -15.17 2.72
C GLY A 168 -21.26 -16.49 2.64
N HIS A 169 -20.30 -16.65 1.72
CA HIS A 169 -19.54 -17.88 1.56
C HIS A 169 -18.59 -18.11 2.75
N PRO A 170 -18.60 -19.29 3.40
CA PRO A 170 -17.87 -19.50 4.66
C PRO A 170 -16.34 -19.37 4.52
N LYS A 171 -15.79 -19.47 3.32
CA LYS A 171 -14.34 -19.33 3.04
C LYS A 171 -13.93 -17.95 2.54
N VAL A 172 -14.87 -17.07 2.21
CA VAL A 172 -14.56 -15.71 1.73
C VAL A 172 -14.37 -14.77 2.93
N GLN A 173 -13.25 -14.05 2.95
CA GLN A 173 -12.91 -13.09 4.01
C GLN A 173 -13.39 -11.67 3.70
N GLY A 174 -13.63 -11.37 2.43
CA GLY A 174 -14.06 -10.05 2.01
C GLY A 174 -14.09 -9.89 0.50
N TYR A 175 -14.67 -8.75 0.11
CA TYR A 175 -14.79 -8.31 -1.27
C TYR A 175 -14.18 -6.90 -1.40
N ARG A 176 -13.39 -6.66 -2.44
CA ARG A 176 -12.79 -5.35 -2.73
C ARG A 176 -12.94 -4.95 -4.19
N ASN A 177 -12.88 -3.66 -4.46
CA ASN A 177 -12.76 -3.14 -5.82
C ASN A 177 -11.35 -2.58 -5.99
N ILE A 178 -10.67 -3.02 -7.04
CA ILE A 178 -9.35 -2.58 -7.46
C ILE A 178 -9.52 -1.88 -8.80
N SER A 179 -8.96 -0.68 -8.90
CA SER A 179 -8.99 0.09 -10.14
C SER A 179 -7.56 0.19 -10.66
N GLN A 180 -7.35 -0.27 -11.90
CA GLN A 180 -6.12 0.03 -12.61
C GLN A 180 -6.12 1.51 -13.00
N GLU A 181 -5.04 2.19 -12.64
CA GLU A 181 -4.83 3.60 -12.98
C GLU A 181 -4.77 3.79 -14.50
N GLN A 182 -5.29 4.92 -14.96
CA GLN A 182 -5.18 5.29 -16.36
C GLN A 182 -3.72 5.59 -16.68
N ASP A 183 -3.20 5.03 -17.78
CA ASP A 183 -1.82 5.26 -18.22
C ASP A 183 -0.76 4.82 -17.18
N ALA A 184 -1.10 3.87 -16.29
CA ALA A 184 -0.18 3.27 -15.34
C ALA A 184 1.10 2.77 -16.07
N PRO A 185 2.31 3.10 -15.58
CA PRO A 185 3.53 2.53 -16.17
C PRO A 185 3.57 1.03 -15.97
N SER A 186 4.39 0.33 -16.75
CA SER A 186 4.46 -1.13 -16.73
C SER A 186 4.70 -1.74 -15.33
N ARG A 187 5.41 -1.02 -14.44
CA ARG A 187 5.63 -1.46 -13.06
C ARG A 187 4.36 -1.47 -12.19
N ARG A 188 3.31 -0.73 -12.55
CA ARG A 188 2.00 -0.64 -11.88
C ARG A 188 0.88 -1.32 -12.68
N ASP A 189 1.23 -2.10 -13.72
CA ASP A 189 0.24 -2.79 -14.55
C ASP A 189 -0.30 -4.04 -13.84
N LEU A 190 -1.40 -3.84 -13.10
CA LEU A 190 -2.08 -4.90 -12.35
C LEU A 190 -2.60 -6.02 -13.25
N GLN A 191 -3.14 -5.69 -14.42
CA GLN A 191 -3.62 -6.70 -15.37
C GLN A 191 -2.50 -7.68 -15.74
N SER A 192 -1.33 -7.16 -16.14
CA SER A 192 -0.18 -7.97 -16.51
C SER A 192 0.38 -8.76 -15.33
N ALA A 193 0.51 -8.13 -14.15
CA ALA A 193 1.03 -8.77 -12.95
C ALA A 193 0.16 -9.96 -12.48
N LEU A 194 -1.16 -9.86 -12.67
CA LEU A 194 -2.12 -10.90 -12.33
C LEU A 194 -2.29 -11.94 -13.45
N GLY A 195 -1.62 -11.78 -14.59
CA GLY A 195 -1.74 -12.68 -15.73
C GLY A 195 -3.12 -12.66 -16.40
N LEU A 196 -3.84 -11.53 -16.32
CA LEU A 196 -5.20 -11.41 -16.83
C LEU A 196 -5.23 -11.04 -18.31
N GLU A 197 -6.10 -11.69 -19.08
CA GLU A 197 -6.20 -11.47 -20.53
C GLU A 197 -6.86 -10.13 -20.89
N SER A 198 -7.77 -9.66 -20.05
CA SER A 198 -8.56 -8.44 -20.26
C SER A 198 -9.03 -7.85 -18.93
N LEU A 199 -9.59 -6.64 -18.99
CA LEU A 199 -10.32 -6.00 -17.90
C LEU A 199 -11.72 -5.57 -18.40
N PRO A 200 -12.74 -5.52 -17.53
CA PRO A 200 -12.72 -5.87 -16.10
C PRO A 200 -12.72 -7.40 -15.84
N GLN A 201 -12.27 -7.80 -14.65
CA GLN A 201 -12.28 -9.21 -14.18
C GLN A 201 -12.68 -9.28 -12.71
N LEU A 202 -13.41 -10.32 -12.34
CA LEU A 202 -13.53 -10.82 -10.97
C LEU A 202 -12.33 -11.73 -10.69
N VAL A 203 -11.66 -11.52 -9.57
CA VAL A 203 -10.44 -12.23 -9.19
C VAL A 203 -10.64 -12.82 -7.80
N VAL A 204 -10.32 -14.10 -7.63
CA VAL A 204 -10.27 -14.78 -6.34
C VAL A 204 -8.82 -14.97 -5.95
N PHE A 205 -8.42 -14.39 -4.83
CA PHE A 205 -7.11 -14.52 -4.25
C PHE A 205 -7.13 -15.58 -3.14
N ASP A 206 -6.18 -16.50 -3.17
CA ASP A 206 -5.81 -17.30 -2.00
C ASP A 206 -4.66 -16.60 -1.24
N HIS A 207 -3.95 -17.34 -0.38
CA HIS A 207 -2.83 -16.81 0.40
C HIS A 207 -1.49 -16.75 -0.35
N HIS A 208 -1.42 -17.27 -1.57
CA HIS A 208 -0.24 -17.27 -2.43
C HIS A 208 -0.40 -16.45 -3.72
N GLY A 209 -1.62 -16.08 -4.11
CA GLY A 209 -1.86 -15.39 -5.37
C GLY A 209 -3.28 -15.52 -5.90
N VAL A 210 -3.40 -15.40 -7.23
CA VAL A 210 -4.66 -15.59 -7.95
C VAL A 210 -4.98 -17.09 -8.01
N ALA A 211 -6.08 -17.49 -7.38
CA ALA A 211 -6.61 -18.85 -7.44
C ALA A 211 -7.56 -19.03 -8.64
N TYR A 212 -8.33 -18.00 -8.98
CA TYR A 212 -9.31 -18.03 -10.06
C TYR A 212 -9.62 -16.61 -10.56
N HIS A 213 -10.02 -16.46 -11.81
CA HIS A 213 -10.55 -15.21 -12.35
C HIS A 213 -11.56 -15.46 -13.48
N THR A 214 -12.49 -14.53 -13.67
CA THR A 214 -13.53 -14.57 -14.71
C THR A 214 -14.08 -13.17 -14.97
N ASP A 215 -14.69 -12.90 -16.13
CA ASP A 215 -15.48 -11.69 -16.37
C ASP A 215 -16.99 -11.87 -16.07
N ASN A 216 -17.39 -13.04 -15.56
CA ASN A 216 -18.78 -13.41 -15.34
C ASN A 216 -19.08 -13.75 -13.87
N ILE A 217 -20.05 -13.04 -13.29
CA ILE A 217 -20.49 -13.23 -11.91
C ILE A 217 -21.07 -14.62 -11.63
N GLU A 218 -21.77 -15.22 -12.59
CA GLU A 218 -22.35 -16.56 -12.42
C GLU A 218 -21.26 -17.63 -12.33
N GLU A 219 -20.18 -17.49 -13.10
CA GLU A 219 -19.03 -18.39 -13.06
C GLU A 219 -18.25 -18.24 -11.74
N LEU A 220 -18.11 -17.01 -11.25
CA LEU A 220 -17.52 -16.77 -9.93
C LEU A 220 -18.32 -17.47 -8.83
N LEU A 221 -19.65 -17.29 -8.82
CA LEU A 221 -20.51 -17.90 -7.81
C LEU A 221 -20.43 -19.43 -7.88
N GLN A 222 -20.42 -20.00 -9.08
CA GLN A 222 -20.24 -21.44 -9.25
C GLN A 222 -18.87 -21.90 -8.71
N TYR A 223 -17.79 -21.19 -9.02
CA TYR A 223 -16.47 -21.52 -8.47
C TYR A 223 -16.47 -21.51 -6.94
N LEU A 224 -17.09 -20.49 -6.32
CA LEU A 224 -17.21 -20.41 -4.87
C LEU A 224 -18.00 -21.58 -4.28
N GLU A 225 -19.08 -22.04 -4.92
CA GLU A 225 -19.84 -23.23 -4.49
C GLU A 225 -19.01 -24.52 -4.50
N GLU A 226 -17.98 -24.60 -5.34
CA GLU A 226 -17.10 -25.76 -5.48
C GLU A 226 -15.91 -25.77 -4.49
N LEU A 227 -15.67 -24.67 -3.76
CA LEU A 227 -14.57 -24.52 -2.79
C LEU A 227 -14.77 -25.30 -1.48
#